data_AF-A0A8C5IH58-F1
#
_entry.id   AF-A0A8C5IH58-F1
#
_cell.length_a   1.000
_cell.length_b   1.000
_cell.length_c   1.000
_cell.angle_alpha   90.00
_cell.angle_beta   90.00
_cell.angle_gamma   90.00
#
_symmetry.space_group_name_H-M   'P 1'
#
loop_
_entity.id
_entity.type
_entity.pdbx_description
1 polymer ?
#
loop_
_entity_poly.entity_id
_entity_poly.type
_entity_poly.pdbx_seq_one_letter_code
_entity_poly.pdbx_strand_id
1 'polypeptide(L)'
;LQSNDLGKNGKHVERNFDRPRSPMTDEKIIEFKHVTKIFDGVTVIEDENFYVRKGEFLTILGPSGCGKSTTLRMIAGFETPTSGDILLEGKDIVTMPAYKRPINTKDGTPVLKINKTKIKYLKKQIARLSKDTIMDQNEKEERIKKFEGIIEELKNTPEQAYKYRRSIDTLSGGQQQRVAIARAIVLQPKILLLDEPLGALDLKMRKDMQLELKEMHRKLGITFIYVTHDQEEALTMSDTVMVMSDGVIQQIGSPTDIYNEPKNAFVADFIGDSNIYNGVMTGEKKVKILGKEFTCLDDFPIHDRVDVVIRPEDIKLSTTQKEDSFEGFIDNKVFKGIFFQYSIMEIFQNMKSRKNGQRFLAVPYIVFLVLFVILPILIIIYYAFTDSNGYFSWQALVSFFTSTTKLSVLFVSILIGLFNTVLCLLIGYPIAYFLSNPKYNKNAMMVMLFVLPMWINFVLRTGATRDILSWIGIDSGEHPIITTMIGMVYNYLPFTILPLYSTLLRLDKGQIEAAADLGCSPFQVFIKNVIPQSMPGIIAGAQMVFMPTMSSYVISDTMSNGKIMLFGNSIALSFNNSNWNSGSFMALIMLILVFFSMLVSKKFSKNNDYVRGGGAW
;
A
#
# COMPACT_ATOMS: atom_id res chain seq x y z
N LEU A 1 -0.10 -32.17 -7.22
CA LEU A 1 0.04 -33.40 -6.40
C LEU A 1 0.84 -33.09 -5.15
N GLN A 2 0.40 -33.54 -3.97
CA GLN A 2 1.19 -33.52 -2.73
C GLN A 2 1.37 -34.96 -2.25
N SER A 3 2.58 -35.53 -2.30
CA SER A 3 2.84 -36.89 -1.79
C SER A 3 3.73 -36.86 -0.54
N ASN A 4 3.22 -37.34 0.60
CA ASN A 4 4.00 -37.58 1.81
C ASN A 4 4.67 -38.96 1.73
N ASP A 5 5.94 -38.98 1.37
CA ASP A 5 6.77 -40.18 1.36
C ASP A 5 7.46 -40.31 2.74
N LEU A 6 6.66 -40.59 3.78
CA LEU A 6 7.16 -40.84 5.13
C LEU A 6 7.04 -42.34 5.43
N GLY A 7 8.20 -42.98 5.51
CA GLY A 7 8.34 -44.39 5.83
C GLY A 7 7.63 -44.78 7.12
N LYS A 8 7.07 -45.99 7.10
CA LYS A 8 6.45 -46.71 8.22
C LYS A 8 7.29 -46.59 9.50
N ASN A 9 6.80 -45.81 10.48
CA ASN A 9 6.85 -46.10 11.93
C ASN A 9 6.50 -44.83 12.73
N GLY A 10 5.27 -44.75 13.21
CA GLY A 10 4.86 -43.73 14.18
C GLY A 10 3.48 -44.05 14.72
N LYS A 11 3.42 -44.62 15.92
CA LYS A 11 2.15 -44.86 16.64
C LYS A 11 1.45 -43.51 16.85
N HIS A 12 0.27 -43.34 16.27
CA HIS A 12 -0.61 -42.21 16.54
C HIS A 12 -1.01 -42.22 18.02
N VAL A 13 -0.55 -41.22 18.76
CA VAL A 13 -1.07 -40.90 20.10
C VAL A 13 -2.13 -39.83 19.88
N GLU A 14 -3.40 -40.24 19.74
CA GLU A 14 -4.53 -39.31 19.83
C GLU A 14 -4.63 -38.79 21.26
N ARG A 15 -4.10 -37.59 21.51
CA ARG A 15 -4.44 -36.84 22.72
C ARG A 15 -5.70 -36.05 22.43
N ASN A 16 -6.83 -36.51 22.97
CA ASN A 16 -8.09 -35.78 23.01
C ASN A 16 -7.90 -34.41 23.67
N PHE A 17 -7.87 -33.34 22.86
CA PHE A 17 -7.79 -31.94 23.29
C PHE A 17 -9.15 -31.22 23.23
N ASP A 18 -10.25 -31.95 23.07
CA ASP A 18 -11.59 -31.39 23.11
C ASP A 18 -12.10 -31.26 24.55
N ARG A 19 -11.78 -30.13 25.19
CA ARG A 19 -12.64 -29.60 26.24
C ARG A 19 -13.85 -28.94 25.57
N PRO A 20 -15.07 -29.11 26.11
CA PRO A 20 -16.29 -28.60 25.49
C PRO A 20 -16.20 -27.07 25.32
N ARG A 21 -16.40 -26.61 24.07
CA ARG A 21 -16.59 -25.19 23.75
C ARG A 21 -17.83 -24.68 24.50
N SER A 22 -17.85 -23.41 24.88
CA SER A 22 -19.11 -22.74 25.25
C SER A 22 -20.07 -22.91 24.06
N PRO A 23 -21.32 -23.37 24.26
CA PRO A 23 -22.25 -23.55 23.16
C PRO A 23 -22.44 -22.22 22.44
N MET A 24 -22.25 -22.22 21.11
CA MET A 24 -22.56 -21.09 20.26
C MET A 24 -24.06 -20.80 20.40
N THR A 25 -24.39 -19.58 20.79
CA THR A 25 -25.78 -19.12 20.84
C THR A 25 -26.23 -18.76 19.43
N ASP A 26 -27.45 -19.11 19.02
CA ASP A 26 -28.07 -18.62 17.77
C ASP A 26 -28.41 -17.13 17.80
N GLU A 27 -28.02 -16.42 18.87
CA GLU A 27 -28.20 -14.98 19.03
C GLU A 27 -27.32 -14.23 18.03
N LYS A 28 -27.97 -13.46 17.13
CA LYS A 28 -27.30 -12.61 16.14
C LYS A 28 -26.80 -11.33 16.80
N ILE A 29 -25.50 -11.08 16.71
CA ILE A 29 -24.90 -9.86 17.25
C ILE A 29 -24.81 -8.77 16.19
N ILE A 30 -24.47 -9.10 14.95
CA ILE A 30 -24.45 -8.18 13.80
C ILE A 30 -25.37 -8.71 12.71
N GLU A 31 -26.16 -7.85 12.08
CA GLU A 31 -26.98 -8.17 10.91
C GLU A 31 -26.83 -7.09 9.84
N PHE A 32 -26.56 -7.51 8.61
CA PHE A 32 -26.58 -6.68 7.41
C PHE A 32 -27.89 -6.93 6.67
N LYS A 33 -28.61 -5.86 6.35
CA LYS A 33 -29.87 -5.91 5.60
C LYS A 33 -29.77 -5.03 4.37
N HIS A 34 -29.72 -5.64 3.20
CA HIS A 34 -29.68 -4.98 1.89
C HIS A 34 -28.61 -3.88 1.78
N VAL A 35 -27.42 -4.16 2.33
CA VAL A 35 -26.36 -3.15 2.48
C VAL A 35 -25.64 -2.95 1.15
N THR A 36 -25.66 -1.72 0.65
CA THR A 36 -24.92 -1.32 -0.56
C THR A 36 -23.98 -0.18 -0.24
N LYS A 37 -22.77 -0.19 -0.83
CA LYS A 37 -21.80 0.89 -0.71
C LYS A 37 -21.24 1.27 -2.08
N ILE A 38 -21.38 2.55 -2.40
CA ILE A 38 -20.88 3.16 -3.64
C ILE A 38 -19.86 4.24 -3.28
N PHE A 39 -18.69 4.20 -3.92
CA PHE A 39 -17.67 5.25 -3.86
C PHE A 39 -17.51 5.87 -5.24
N ASP A 40 -17.72 7.19 -5.36
CA ASP A 40 -17.52 7.94 -6.61
C ASP A 40 -18.17 7.31 -7.85
N GLY A 41 -19.35 6.69 -7.67
CA GLY A 41 -20.11 6.01 -8.74
C GLY A 41 -19.75 4.54 -8.97
N VAL A 42 -18.75 3.99 -8.26
CA VAL A 42 -18.38 2.56 -8.31
C VAL A 42 -18.98 1.82 -7.12
N THR A 43 -19.78 0.79 -7.41
CA THR A 43 -20.32 -0.11 -6.37
C THR A 43 -19.19 -0.99 -5.84
N VAL A 44 -18.95 -0.93 -4.53
CA VAL A 44 -17.93 -1.71 -3.82
C VAL A 44 -18.53 -2.85 -3.01
N ILE A 45 -19.79 -2.70 -2.58
CA ILE A 45 -20.59 -3.74 -1.93
C ILE A 45 -21.99 -3.64 -2.52
N GLU A 46 -22.56 -4.76 -2.97
CA GLU A 46 -23.81 -4.80 -3.74
C GLU A 46 -24.90 -5.62 -3.02
N ASP A 47 -25.89 -4.94 -2.45
CA ASP A 47 -27.09 -5.53 -1.81
C ASP A 47 -26.84 -6.71 -0.86
N GLU A 48 -25.88 -6.56 0.05
CA GLU A 48 -25.42 -7.66 0.88
C GLU A 48 -26.27 -7.94 2.12
N ASN A 49 -26.49 -9.23 2.37
CA ASN A 49 -27.32 -9.74 3.46
C ASN A 49 -26.62 -10.89 4.19
N PHE A 50 -26.18 -10.65 5.42
CA PHE A 50 -25.59 -11.69 6.27
C PHE A 50 -25.74 -11.35 7.75
N TYR A 51 -25.42 -12.31 8.63
CA TYR A 51 -25.39 -12.10 10.07
C TYR A 51 -24.16 -12.73 10.69
N VAL A 52 -23.80 -12.24 11.88
CA VAL A 52 -22.74 -12.80 12.73
C VAL A 52 -23.38 -13.21 14.05
N ARG A 53 -23.07 -14.41 14.51
CA ARG A 53 -23.52 -14.90 15.82
C ARG A 53 -22.62 -14.39 16.94
N LYS A 54 -23.18 -14.28 18.13
CA LYS A 54 -22.44 -13.88 19.31
C LYS A 54 -21.40 -14.93 19.71
N GLY A 55 -20.16 -14.49 19.90
CA GLY A 55 -19.03 -15.36 20.23
C GLY A 55 -18.51 -16.18 19.04
N GLU A 56 -18.91 -15.83 17.81
CA GLU A 56 -18.41 -16.45 16.59
C GLU A 56 -17.08 -15.82 16.17
N PHE A 57 -16.15 -16.66 15.68
CA PHE A 57 -14.99 -16.20 14.92
C PHE A 57 -15.34 -16.22 13.43
N LEU A 58 -15.76 -15.08 12.90
CA LEU A 58 -16.00 -14.86 11.48
C LEU A 58 -14.74 -14.31 10.80
N THR A 59 -14.30 -14.95 9.73
CA THR A 59 -13.27 -14.40 8.84
C THR A 59 -13.84 -14.03 7.49
N ILE A 60 -13.59 -12.80 7.05
CA ILE A 60 -13.88 -12.30 5.71
C ILE A 60 -12.64 -12.49 4.85
N LEU A 61 -12.79 -13.27 3.78
CA LEU A 61 -11.71 -13.70 2.90
C LEU A 61 -12.07 -13.36 1.44
N GLY A 62 -11.06 -13.03 0.63
CA GLY A 62 -11.27 -12.72 -0.79
C GLY A 62 -10.13 -11.91 -1.42
N PRO A 63 -10.15 -11.67 -2.74
CA PRO A 63 -9.12 -10.92 -3.45
C PRO A 63 -8.99 -9.46 -3.00
N SER A 64 -7.88 -8.80 -3.36
CA SER A 64 -7.72 -7.36 -3.12
C SER A 64 -8.82 -6.57 -3.84
N GLY A 65 -9.46 -5.64 -3.12
CA GLY A 65 -10.51 -4.78 -3.70
C GLY A 65 -11.95 -5.33 -3.63
N CYS A 66 -12.19 -6.56 -3.15
CA CYS A 66 -13.54 -7.13 -3.10
C CYS A 66 -14.47 -6.60 -1.99
N GLY A 67 -14.08 -5.54 -1.27
CA GLY A 67 -14.93 -4.89 -0.26
C GLY A 67 -14.73 -5.33 1.21
N LYS A 68 -13.82 -6.27 1.52
CA LYS A 68 -13.63 -6.80 2.89
C LYS A 68 -13.39 -5.73 3.97
N SER A 69 -12.37 -4.89 3.78
CA SER A 69 -12.05 -3.81 4.73
C SER A 69 -13.13 -2.74 4.74
N THR A 70 -13.86 -2.54 3.64
CA THR A 70 -15.04 -1.67 3.58
C THR A 70 -16.15 -2.21 4.48
N THR A 71 -16.45 -3.51 4.41
CA THR A 71 -17.41 -4.18 5.30
C THR A 71 -17.02 -3.99 6.77
N LEU A 72 -15.75 -4.24 7.11
CA LEU A 72 -15.25 -4.06 8.48
C LEU A 72 -15.34 -2.60 8.96
N ARG A 73 -15.00 -1.63 8.10
CA ARG A 73 -15.08 -0.18 8.40
C ARG A 73 -16.53 0.30 8.55
N MET A 74 -17.46 -0.29 7.80
CA MET A 74 -18.89 -0.02 7.97
C MET A 74 -19.43 -0.58 9.28
N ILE A 75 -18.93 -1.71 9.77
CA ILE A 75 -19.25 -2.21 11.12
C ILE A 75 -18.64 -1.28 12.18
N ALA A 76 -17.39 -0.86 12.02
CA ALA A 76 -16.70 0.03 12.96
C ALA A 76 -17.28 1.45 13.01
N GLY A 77 -17.96 1.90 11.95
CA GLY A 77 -18.52 3.25 11.84
C GLY A 77 -17.57 4.31 11.31
N PHE A 78 -16.51 3.88 10.62
CA PHE A 78 -15.65 4.75 9.83
C PHE A 78 -16.18 4.98 8.42
N GLU A 79 -17.02 4.07 7.94
CA GLU A 79 -17.74 4.18 6.68
C GLU A 79 -19.25 4.07 6.94
N THR A 80 -20.04 4.84 6.20
CA THR A 80 -21.51 4.75 6.21
C THR A 80 -21.96 4.03 4.95
N PRO A 81 -22.86 3.03 5.02
CA PRO A 81 -23.45 2.44 3.82
C PRO A 81 -24.19 3.50 2.99
N THR A 82 -24.25 3.30 1.68
CA THR A 82 -25.01 4.15 0.76
C THR A 82 -26.51 3.87 0.89
N SER A 83 -26.87 2.59 1.09
CA SER A 83 -28.23 2.13 1.41
C SER A 83 -28.18 0.86 2.24
N GLY A 84 -29.30 0.51 2.88
CA GLY A 84 -29.44 -0.65 3.76
C GLY A 84 -29.09 -0.35 5.22
N ASP A 85 -29.36 -1.32 6.08
CA ASP A 85 -29.24 -1.20 7.52
C ASP A 85 -28.20 -2.16 8.08
N ILE A 86 -27.48 -1.70 9.11
CA ILE A 86 -26.56 -2.54 9.90
C ILE A 86 -27.07 -2.54 11.34
N LEU A 87 -27.50 -3.69 11.82
CA LEU A 87 -28.04 -3.87 13.17
C LEU A 87 -26.96 -4.48 14.09
N LEU A 88 -26.86 -3.94 15.30
CA LEU A 88 -26.08 -4.48 16.42
C LEU A 88 -27.02 -4.86 17.56
N GLU A 89 -27.11 -6.14 17.89
CA GLU A 89 -28.08 -6.68 18.86
C GLU A 89 -29.52 -6.19 18.56
N GLY A 90 -29.89 -6.20 17.26
CA GLY A 90 -31.19 -5.75 16.77
C GLY A 90 -31.39 -4.23 16.67
N LYS A 91 -30.40 -3.40 17.06
CA LYS A 91 -30.48 -1.93 16.96
C LYS A 91 -29.67 -1.40 15.79
N ASP A 92 -30.27 -0.56 14.97
CA ASP A 92 -29.56 0.10 13.86
C ASP A 92 -28.42 0.99 14.36
N ILE A 93 -27.22 0.78 13.81
CA ILE A 93 -25.99 1.53 14.12
C ILE A 93 -25.50 2.41 12.97
N VAL A 94 -26.19 2.47 11.82
CA VAL A 94 -25.74 3.21 10.62
C VAL A 94 -25.46 4.68 10.95
N THR A 95 -26.38 5.34 11.64
CA THR A 95 -26.24 6.76 12.03
C THR A 95 -25.35 6.99 13.26
N MET A 96 -24.90 5.92 13.93
CA MET A 96 -24.05 6.04 15.11
C MET A 96 -22.58 6.24 14.69
N PRO A 97 -21.90 7.32 15.13
CA PRO A 97 -20.49 7.50 14.87
C PRO A 97 -19.64 6.47 15.63
N ALA A 98 -18.48 6.10 15.09
CA ALA A 98 -17.60 5.03 15.60
C ALA A 98 -17.39 5.06 17.12
N TYR A 99 -17.13 6.23 17.71
CA TYR A 99 -16.85 6.38 19.15
C TYR A 99 -18.07 6.15 20.08
N LYS A 100 -19.28 6.13 19.53
CA LYS A 100 -20.52 5.82 20.25
C LYS A 100 -20.98 4.37 20.05
N ARG A 101 -20.41 3.66 19.08
CA ARG A 101 -20.80 2.28 18.82
C ARG A 101 -20.33 1.38 19.97
N PRO A 102 -21.20 0.55 20.57
CA PRO A 102 -20.84 -0.32 21.69
C PRO A 102 -20.10 -1.58 21.24
N ILE A 103 -19.21 -1.44 20.26
CA ILE A 103 -18.41 -2.51 19.66
C ILE A 103 -17.19 -2.76 20.56
N ASN A 104 -16.53 -1.67 20.99
CA ASN A 104 -15.25 -1.71 21.70
C ASN A 104 -15.35 -1.69 23.24
N THR A 105 -16.56 -1.62 23.83
CA THR A 105 -16.74 -1.65 25.30
C THR A 105 -18.03 -2.37 25.70
N LYS A 106 -17.97 -3.19 26.76
CA LYS A 106 -19.11 -3.98 27.28
C LYS A 106 -20.36 -3.17 27.58
N ASP A 107 -20.19 -1.92 28.05
CA ASP A 107 -21.28 -1.03 28.51
C ASP A 107 -21.56 0.14 27.53
N GLY A 108 -20.99 0.13 26.32
CA GLY A 108 -21.18 1.20 25.32
C GLY A 108 -20.68 2.58 25.75
N THR A 109 -19.90 2.66 26.84
CA THR A 109 -19.35 3.92 27.31
C THR A 109 -18.11 4.26 26.48
N PRO A 110 -18.01 5.47 25.88
CA PRO A 110 -16.83 5.88 25.12
C PRO A 110 -15.58 5.83 26.00
N VAL A 111 -14.44 5.34 25.48
CA VAL A 111 -13.17 5.18 26.22
C VAL A 111 -12.75 6.49 26.93
N LEU A 112 -12.89 7.63 26.25
CA LEU A 112 -12.65 8.96 26.82
C LEU A 112 -13.55 9.30 28.02
N LYS A 113 -14.80 8.81 28.03
CA LYS A 113 -15.78 9.04 29.10
C LYS A 113 -15.50 8.12 30.30
N ILE A 114 -15.04 6.90 30.06
CA ILE A 114 -14.58 5.96 31.12
C ILE A 114 -13.42 6.57 31.90
N ASN A 115 -12.38 7.06 31.22
CA ASN A 115 -11.21 7.68 31.87
C ASN A 115 -11.62 8.91 32.69
N LYS A 116 -12.40 9.83 32.11
CA LYS A 116 -12.87 11.05 32.83
C LYS A 116 -13.71 10.72 34.07
N THR A 117 -14.61 9.74 33.98
CA THR A 117 -15.54 9.38 35.06
C THR A 117 -14.82 8.63 36.19
N LYS A 118 -13.94 7.68 35.85
CA LYS A 118 -13.15 6.89 36.81
C LYS A 118 -12.11 7.76 37.52
N ILE A 119 -11.44 8.67 36.81
CA ILE A 119 -10.55 9.68 37.43
C ILE A 119 -11.34 10.57 38.39
N LYS A 120 -12.54 11.04 38.02
CA LYS A 120 -13.39 11.87 38.90
C LYS A 120 -13.82 11.11 40.16
N TYR A 121 -14.17 9.83 40.03
CA TYR A 121 -14.53 8.96 41.15
C TYR A 121 -13.34 8.74 42.10
N LEU A 122 -12.16 8.40 41.56
CA LEU A 122 -10.95 8.17 42.35
C LEU A 122 -10.47 9.45 43.06
N LYS A 123 -10.55 10.62 42.40
CA LYS A 123 -10.30 11.92 43.06
C LYS A 123 -11.24 12.18 44.24
N LYS A 124 -12.52 11.80 44.10
CA LYS A 124 -13.52 11.93 45.18
C LYS A 124 -13.23 10.97 46.33
N GLN A 125 -12.71 9.77 46.05
CA GLN A 125 -12.27 8.81 47.07
C GLN A 125 -11.02 9.30 47.81
N ILE A 126 -10.02 9.83 47.11
CA ILE A 126 -8.83 10.45 47.74
C ILE A 126 -9.26 11.61 48.65
N ALA A 127 -10.17 12.48 48.21
CA ALA A 127 -10.67 13.59 49.00
C ALA A 127 -11.50 13.18 50.23
N ARG A 128 -12.07 11.96 50.23
CA ARG A 128 -12.76 11.39 51.40
C ARG A 128 -11.76 10.78 52.37
N LEU A 129 -10.83 9.99 51.87
CA LEU A 129 -9.77 9.37 52.66
C LEU A 129 -8.88 10.42 53.35
N SER A 130 -8.56 11.53 52.66
CA SER A 130 -7.77 12.62 53.24
C SER A 130 -8.47 13.30 54.43
N LYS A 131 -9.80 13.28 54.48
CA LYS A 131 -10.62 13.85 55.58
C LYS A 131 -10.98 12.85 56.67
N ASP A 132 -10.72 11.56 56.45
CA ASP A 132 -10.98 10.52 57.44
C ASP A 132 -9.98 10.65 58.60
N THR A 133 -10.50 10.79 59.82
CA THR A 133 -9.76 11.06 61.07
C THR A 133 -9.62 9.81 61.95
N ILE A 134 -10.26 8.70 61.56
CA ILE A 134 -10.31 7.46 62.34
C ILE A 134 -9.22 6.47 61.87
N MET A 135 -8.76 6.59 60.63
CA MET A 135 -7.83 5.65 59.99
C MET A 135 -6.36 5.93 60.31
N ASP A 136 -5.55 4.87 60.46
CA ASP A 136 -4.11 4.97 60.68
C ASP A 136 -3.40 5.75 59.55
N GLN A 137 -2.44 6.57 59.94
CA GLN A 137 -1.83 7.57 59.05
C GLN A 137 -0.98 6.91 57.94
N ASN A 138 -0.32 5.79 58.23
CA ASN A 138 0.49 5.06 57.25
C ASN A 138 -0.39 4.32 56.24
N GLU A 139 -1.47 3.67 56.69
CA GLU A 139 -2.42 2.98 55.80
C GLU A 139 -3.15 3.95 54.86
N LYS A 140 -3.46 5.15 55.37
CA LYS A 140 -4.07 6.23 54.61
C LYS A 140 -3.15 6.74 53.50
N GLU A 141 -1.88 6.99 53.80
CA GLU A 141 -0.89 7.43 52.81
C GLU A 141 -0.65 6.38 51.72
N GLU A 142 -0.59 5.10 52.09
CA GLU A 142 -0.39 4.00 51.14
C GLU A 142 -1.59 3.86 50.16
N ARG A 143 -2.82 3.95 50.68
CA ARG A 143 -4.03 3.91 49.85
C ARG A 143 -4.16 5.13 48.94
N ILE A 144 -3.80 6.32 49.42
CA ILE A 144 -3.79 7.54 48.61
C ILE A 144 -2.75 7.42 47.49
N LYS A 145 -1.50 7.01 47.78
CA LYS A 145 -0.48 6.76 46.76
C LYS A 145 -0.93 5.75 45.72
N LYS A 146 -1.59 4.67 46.15
CA LYS A 146 -2.15 3.66 45.23
C LYS A 146 -3.21 4.24 44.30
N PHE A 147 -4.14 5.05 44.81
CA PHE A 147 -5.15 5.70 43.98
C PHE A 147 -4.58 6.79 43.08
N GLU A 148 -3.57 7.53 43.54
CA GLU A 148 -2.85 8.51 42.72
C GLU A 148 -2.08 7.85 41.58
N GLY A 149 -1.42 6.71 41.82
CA GLY A 149 -0.77 5.91 40.77
C GLY A 149 -1.75 5.41 39.70
N ILE A 150 -2.94 4.94 40.11
CA ILE A 150 -4.00 4.54 39.17
C ILE A 150 -4.55 5.75 38.40
N ILE A 151 -4.68 6.91 39.04
CA ILE A 151 -5.11 8.15 38.36
C ILE A 151 -4.05 8.63 37.38
N GLU A 152 -2.77 8.50 37.73
CA GLU A 152 -1.64 8.82 36.86
C GLU A 152 -1.62 7.89 35.63
N GLU A 153 -1.82 6.58 35.81
CA GLU A 153 -1.95 5.60 34.72
C GLU A 153 -3.15 5.89 33.79
N LEU A 154 -4.30 6.28 34.37
CA LEU A 154 -5.52 6.63 33.63
C LEU A 154 -5.47 8.03 32.97
N LYS A 155 -4.68 8.97 33.51
CA LYS A 155 -4.42 10.29 32.90
C LYS A 155 -3.37 10.19 31.79
N ASN A 156 -2.39 9.31 31.97
CA ASN A 156 -1.26 9.11 31.06
C ASN A 156 -1.61 8.30 29.81
N THR A 157 -2.87 7.90 29.61
CA THR A 157 -3.39 7.35 28.35
C THR A 157 -4.20 8.43 27.63
N PRO A 158 -3.53 9.45 27.06
CA PRO A 158 -2.95 9.35 25.71
C PRO A 158 -1.48 9.79 25.58
N GLU A 159 -0.91 10.47 26.59
CA GLU A 159 0.45 11.06 26.49
C GLU A 159 1.59 10.04 26.64
N GLN A 160 1.43 8.97 27.42
CA GLN A 160 2.39 7.87 27.42
C GLN A 160 2.33 7.05 26.13
N ALA A 161 1.29 7.15 25.30
CA ALA A 161 1.35 6.60 23.94
C ALA A 161 2.42 7.30 23.08
N TYR A 162 2.79 8.54 23.44
CA TYR A 162 3.89 9.27 22.82
C TYR A 162 5.27 8.85 23.38
N LYS A 163 5.35 8.49 24.67
CA LYS A 163 6.58 8.02 25.32
C LYS A 163 6.89 6.54 24.99
N TYR A 164 5.87 5.71 24.83
CA TYR A 164 5.97 4.32 24.37
C TYR A 164 6.24 4.19 22.87
N ARG A 165 6.00 5.22 22.04
CA ARG A 165 6.35 5.17 20.62
C ARG A 165 7.84 4.84 20.40
N ARG A 166 8.73 5.43 21.21
CA ARG A 166 10.17 5.13 21.21
C ARG A 166 10.52 3.72 21.72
N SER A 167 9.63 3.07 22.46
CA SER A 167 9.80 1.70 22.99
C SER A 167 9.12 0.64 22.11
N ILE A 168 8.18 1.04 21.26
CA ILE A 168 7.53 0.17 20.28
C ILE A 168 8.50 -0.13 19.13
N ASP A 169 9.31 0.85 18.72
CA ASP A 169 10.36 0.68 17.70
C ASP A 169 11.42 -0.39 18.07
N THR A 170 11.53 -0.75 19.36
CA THR A 170 12.44 -1.81 19.84
C THR A 170 11.77 -3.18 20.00
N LEU A 171 10.44 -3.27 19.85
CA LEU A 171 9.69 -4.52 19.92
C LEU A 171 9.66 -5.19 18.55
N SER A 172 9.76 -6.52 18.53
CA SER A 172 9.50 -7.30 17.31
C SER A 172 8.06 -7.08 16.82
N GLY A 173 7.80 -7.22 15.52
CA GLY A 173 6.46 -7.05 14.95
C GLY A 173 5.39 -7.85 15.69
N GLY A 174 5.70 -9.10 16.10
CA GLY A 174 4.81 -9.93 16.89
C GLY A 174 4.49 -9.36 18.28
N GLN A 175 5.48 -8.78 18.96
CA GLN A 175 5.27 -8.14 20.26
C GLN A 175 4.44 -6.85 20.15
N GLN A 176 4.65 -6.06 19.10
CA GLN A 176 3.82 -4.88 18.83
C GLN A 176 2.35 -5.29 18.63
N GLN A 177 2.12 -6.37 17.86
CA GLN A 177 0.79 -6.89 17.59
C GLN A 177 0.11 -7.43 18.85
N ARG A 178 0.84 -8.16 19.70
CA ARG A 178 0.35 -8.61 21.02
C ARG A 178 -0.12 -7.45 21.89
N VAL A 179 0.68 -6.38 21.97
CA VAL A 179 0.32 -5.19 22.74
C VAL A 179 -0.93 -4.52 22.16
N ALA A 180 -1.07 -4.46 20.83
CA ALA A 180 -2.25 -3.90 20.18
C ALA A 180 -3.53 -4.71 20.48
N ILE A 181 -3.48 -6.05 20.34
CA ILE A 181 -4.60 -6.94 20.62
C ILE A 181 -4.95 -6.92 22.11
N ALA A 182 -3.96 -6.98 23.00
CA ALA A 182 -4.17 -6.88 24.44
C ALA A 182 -4.84 -5.55 24.83
N ARG A 183 -4.41 -4.42 24.23
CA ARG A 183 -5.05 -3.11 24.44
C ARG A 183 -6.51 -3.09 24.02
N ALA A 184 -6.87 -3.78 22.94
CA ALA A 184 -8.26 -3.88 22.50
C ALA A 184 -9.09 -4.75 23.46
N ILE A 185 -8.53 -5.87 23.94
CA ILE A 185 -9.23 -6.83 24.81
C ILE A 185 -9.42 -6.30 26.24
N VAL A 186 -8.50 -5.49 26.77
CA VAL A 186 -8.61 -4.92 28.14
C VAL A 186 -9.92 -4.14 28.34
N LEU A 187 -10.51 -3.61 27.26
CA LEU A 187 -11.78 -2.91 27.28
C LEU A 187 -13.02 -3.83 27.33
N GLN A 188 -12.80 -5.15 27.36
CA GLN A 188 -13.83 -6.19 27.30
C GLN A 188 -14.88 -5.90 26.21
N PRO A 189 -14.46 -5.79 24.95
CA PRO A 189 -15.36 -5.46 23.85
C PRO A 189 -16.36 -6.60 23.62
N LYS A 190 -17.55 -6.26 23.09
CA LYS A 190 -18.51 -7.28 22.64
C LYS A 190 -18.07 -7.92 21.32
N ILE A 191 -17.41 -7.13 20.47
CA ILE A 191 -16.92 -7.52 19.16
C ILE A 191 -15.48 -7.00 19.01
N LEU A 192 -14.56 -7.87 18.64
CA LEU A 192 -13.20 -7.49 18.25
C LEU A 192 -13.10 -7.48 16.71
N LEU A 193 -12.82 -6.31 16.15
CA LEU A 193 -12.62 -6.11 14.71
C LEU A 193 -11.12 -6.09 14.39
N LEU A 194 -10.68 -6.90 13.43
CA LEU A 194 -9.28 -7.04 13.05
C LEU A 194 -9.11 -6.97 11.53
N ASP A 195 -8.34 -6.01 11.03
CA ASP A 195 -8.05 -5.83 9.59
C ASP A 195 -6.59 -6.22 9.31
N GLU A 196 -6.39 -7.36 8.63
CA GLU A 196 -5.08 -7.94 8.28
C GLU A 196 -4.01 -7.88 9.40
N PRO A 197 -4.34 -8.28 10.65
CA PRO A 197 -3.46 -8.03 11.80
C PRO A 197 -2.13 -8.81 11.74
N LEU A 198 -2.01 -9.84 10.89
CA LEU A 198 -0.82 -10.69 10.80
C LEU A 198 -0.02 -10.50 9.50
N GLY A 199 -0.47 -9.60 8.60
CA GLY A 199 0.13 -9.42 7.27
C GLY A 199 1.61 -9.04 7.30
N ALA A 200 2.02 -8.23 8.28
CA ALA A 200 3.40 -7.74 8.42
C ALA A 200 4.35 -8.66 9.20
N LEU A 201 3.88 -9.82 9.69
CA LEU A 201 4.69 -10.73 10.50
C LEU A 201 5.48 -11.74 9.66
N ASP A 202 6.61 -12.23 10.18
CA ASP A 202 7.27 -13.38 9.57
C ASP A 202 6.46 -14.68 9.75
N LEU A 203 6.79 -15.72 9.00
CA LEU A 203 6.03 -16.98 8.99
C LEU A 203 5.93 -17.65 10.37
N LYS A 204 7.00 -17.62 11.17
CA LYS A 204 7.01 -18.27 12.50
C LYS A 204 6.16 -17.46 13.48
N MET A 205 6.38 -16.15 13.55
CA MET A 205 5.59 -15.25 14.40
C MET A 205 4.12 -15.26 14.00
N ARG A 206 3.80 -15.32 12.70
CA ARG A 206 2.43 -15.43 12.19
C ARG A 206 1.74 -16.67 12.77
N LYS A 207 2.36 -17.85 12.64
CA LYS A 207 1.80 -19.12 13.17
C LYS A 207 1.61 -19.09 14.69
N ASP A 208 2.58 -18.57 15.42
CA ASP A 208 2.48 -18.44 16.88
C ASP A 208 1.31 -17.51 17.27
N MET A 209 1.15 -16.38 16.56
CA MET A 209 0.06 -15.43 16.80
C MET A 209 -1.31 -15.97 16.41
N GLN A 210 -1.42 -16.77 15.34
CA GLN A 210 -2.67 -17.44 14.96
C GLN A 210 -3.18 -18.35 16.09
N LEU A 211 -2.28 -19.17 16.65
CA LEU A 211 -2.60 -20.05 17.78
C LEU A 211 -3.03 -19.25 19.01
N GLU A 212 -2.29 -18.18 19.35
CA GLU A 212 -2.63 -17.31 20.47
C GLU A 212 -3.99 -16.63 20.30
N LEU A 213 -4.30 -16.12 19.10
CA LEU A 213 -5.60 -15.51 18.78
C LEU A 213 -6.75 -16.51 18.92
N LYS A 214 -6.58 -17.73 18.42
CA LYS A 214 -7.56 -18.81 18.55
C LYS A 214 -7.78 -19.20 20.02
N GLU A 215 -6.70 -19.29 20.81
CA GLU A 215 -6.81 -19.54 22.24
C GLU A 215 -7.51 -18.40 23.00
N MET A 216 -7.18 -17.14 22.66
CA MET A 216 -7.81 -15.96 23.25
C MET A 216 -9.30 -15.93 22.94
N HIS A 217 -9.70 -16.17 21.69
CA HIS A 217 -11.10 -16.30 21.31
C HIS A 217 -11.81 -17.35 22.16
N ARG A 218 -11.24 -18.56 22.28
CA ARG A 218 -11.79 -19.65 23.09
C ARG A 218 -11.91 -19.30 24.59
N LYS A 219 -10.95 -18.56 25.14
CA LYS A 219 -10.91 -18.18 26.57
C LYS A 219 -11.88 -17.04 26.89
N LEU A 220 -12.05 -16.08 25.97
CA LEU A 220 -12.81 -14.85 26.21
C LEU A 220 -14.26 -14.95 25.76
N GLY A 221 -14.56 -15.77 24.75
CA GLY A 221 -15.91 -15.94 24.19
C GLY A 221 -16.51 -14.66 23.60
N ILE A 222 -15.67 -13.68 23.25
CA ILE A 222 -16.08 -12.45 22.57
C ILE A 222 -16.15 -12.71 21.06
N THR A 223 -17.01 -12.00 20.34
CA THR A 223 -17.17 -12.17 18.88
C THR A 223 -15.95 -11.62 18.16
N PHE A 224 -15.38 -12.35 17.20
CA PHE A 224 -14.27 -11.89 16.37
C PHE A 224 -14.75 -11.70 14.92
N ILE A 225 -14.45 -10.55 14.33
CA ILE A 225 -14.59 -10.32 12.89
C ILE A 225 -13.20 -9.98 12.35
N TYR A 226 -12.66 -10.88 11.55
CA TYR A 226 -11.30 -10.86 11.06
C TYR A 226 -11.29 -10.72 9.54
N VAL A 227 -10.43 -9.85 9.00
CA VAL A 227 -10.25 -9.69 7.55
C VAL A 227 -8.85 -10.14 7.18
N THR A 228 -8.74 -10.99 6.16
CA THR A 228 -7.45 -11.40 5.60
C THR A 228 -7.55 -11.72 4.12
N HIS A 229 -6.41 -11.73 3.46
CA HIS A 229 -6.23 -12.31 2.13
C HIS A 229 -5.56 -13.69 2.17
N ASP A 230 -5.13 -14.15 3.36
CA ASP A 230 -4.48 -15.44 3.56
C ASP A 230 -5.52 -16.53 3.87
N GLN A 231 -5.51 -17.58 3.04
CA GLN A 231 -6.46 -18.69 3.16
C GLN A 231 -6.11 -19.62 4.34
N GLU A 232 -4.83 -19.82 4.65
CA GLU A 232 -4.39 -20.65 5.78
C GLU A 232 -4.88 -20.01 7.10
N GLU A 233 -4.81 -18.69 7.22
CA GLU A 233 -5.37 -17.95 8.35
C GLU A 233 -6.89 -18.18 8.50
N ALA A 234 -7.63 -17.99 7.41
CA ALA A 234 -9.08 -18.14 7.42
C ALA A 234 -9.51 -19.57 7.75
N LEU A 235 -8.86 -20.58 7.19
CA LEU A 235 -9.24 -21.98 7.39
C LEU A 235 -8.84 -22.52 8.77
N THR A 236 -7.77 -22.00 9.38
CA THR A 236 -7.26 -22.53 10.66
C THR A 236 -7.89 -21.88 11.90
N MET A 237 -8.26 -20.61 11.82
CA MET A 237 -8.68 -19.82 12.98
C MET A 237 -10.20 -19.70 13.14
N SER A 238 -10.92 -19.71 12.04
CA SER A 238 -12.33 -19.29 11.98
C SER A 238 -13.29 -20.41 12.35
N ASP A 239 -14.43 -20.04 12.91
CA ASP A 239 -15.60 -20.92 12.98
C ASP A 239 -16.40 -20.83 11.67
N THR A 240 -16.48 -19.62 11.10
CA THR A 240 -17.17 -19.35 9.82
C THR A 240 -16.28 -18.51 8.92
N VAL A 241 -16.23 -18.85 7.63
CA VAL A 241 -15.52 -18.09 6.60
C VAL A 241 -16.53 -17.54 5.61
N MET A 242 -16.42 -16.24 5.34
CA MET A 242 -17.20 -15.52 4.34
C MET A 242 -16.29 -15.14 3.18
N VAL A 243 -16.48 -15.80 2.03
CA VAL A 243 -15.72 -15.56 0.81
C VAL A 243 -16.42 -14.48 -0.01
N MET A 244 -15.69 -13.40 -0.35
CA MET A 244 -16.18 -12.27 -1.13
C MET A 244 -15.39 -12.11 -2.44
N SER A 245 -16.10 -11.79 -3.53
CA SER A 245 -15.52 -11.35 -4.80
C SER A 245 -16.32 -10.19 -5.37
N ASP A 246 -15.64 -9.17 -5.90
CA ASP A 246 -16.27 -8.06 -6.63
C ASP A 246 -17.43 -7.38 -5.89
N GLY A 247 -17.32 -7.26 -4.57
CA GLY A 247 -18.36 -6.66 -3.72
C GLY A 247 -19.53 -7.57 -3.38
N VAL A 248 -19.49 -8.83 -3.83
CA VAL A 248 -20.54 -9.83 -3.63
C VAL A 248 -20.05 -10.98 -2.74
N ILE A 249 -20.88 -11.44 -1.80
CA ILE A 249 -20.63 -12.65 -1.01
C ILE A 249 -20.85 -13.89 -1.89
N GLN A 250 -19.79 -14.66 -2.09
CA GLN A 250 -19.79 -15.88 -2.90
C GLN A 250 -20.26 -17.10 -2.10
N GLN A 251 -19.78 -17.23 -0.86
CA GLN A 251 -20.15 -18.33 0.03
C GLN A 251 -19.87 -17.96 1.50
N ILE A 252 -20.75 -18.42 2.39
CA ILE A 252 -20.56 -18.40 3.84
C ILE A 252 -20.71 -19.84 4.33
N GLY A 253 -19.74 -20.33 5.09
CA GLY A 253 -19.77 -21.70 5.62
C GLY A 253 -18.64 -21.95 6.61
N SER A 254 -18.59 -23.16 7.16
CA SER A 254 -17.44 -23.57 7.96
C SER A 254 -16.19 -23.71 7.08
N PRO A 255 -14.96 -23.61 7.63
CA PRO A 255 -13.74 -23.86 6.87
C PRO A 255 -13.76 -25.16 6.06
N THR A 256 -14.35 -26.23 6.62
CA THR A 256 -14.47 -27.53 5.96
C THR A 256 -15.45 -27.49 4.79
N ASP A 257 -16.58 -26.79 4.93
CA ASP A 257 -17.58 -26.69 3.86
C ASP A 257 -17.05 -25.84 2.71
N ILE A 258 -16.36 -24.73 3.02
CA ILE A 258 -15.74 -23.87 2.01
C ILE A 258 -14.67 -24.65 1.20
N TYR A 259 -13.92 -25.54 1.84
CA TYR A 259 -12.87 -26.32 1.19
C TYR A 259 -13.42 -27.51 0.39
N ASN A 260 -14.30 -28.31 1.00
CA ASN A 260 -14.79 -29.57 0.46
C ASN A 260 -15.97 -29.39 -0.49
N GLU A 261 -16.84 -28.41 -0.24
CA GLU A 261 -18.10 -28.18 -0.98
C GLU A 261 -18.18 -26.71 -1.46
N PRO A 262 -17.28 -26.29 -2.37
CA PRO A 262 -17.32 -24.95 -2.92
C PRO A 262 -18.59 -24.74 -3.77
N LYS A 263 -19.34 -23.67 -3.51
CA LYS A 263 -20.61 -23.38 -4.22
C LYS A 263 -20.44 -22.99 -5.69
N ASN A 264 -19.25 -22.53 -6.08
CA ASN A 264 -18.96 -22.11 -7.45
C ASN A 264 -17.48 -22.27 -7.77
N ALA A 265 -17.15 -22.22 -9.07
CA ALA A 265 -15.79 -22.37 -9.57
C ALA A 265 -14.81 -21.32 -9.00
N PHE A 266 -15.28 -20.11 -8.72
CA PHE A 266 -14.45 -19.08 -8.09
C PHE A 266 -14.00 -19.50 -6.68
N VAL A 267 -14.91 -19.97 -5.82
CA VAL A 267 -14.53 -20.43 -4.48
C VAL A 267 -13.61 -21.65 -4.56
N ALA A 268 -13.87 -22.56 -5.50
CA ALA A 268 -13.03 -23.74 -5.72
C ALA A 268 -11.59 -23.40 -6.17
N ASP A 269 -11.44 -22.42 -7.07
CA ASP A 269 -10.13 -21.95 -7.55
C ASP A 269 -9.43 -21.05 -6.52
N PHE A 270 -10.21 -20.26 -5.79
CA PHE A 270 -9.68 -19.29 -4.84
C PHE A 270 -9.27 -19.94 -3.51
N ILE A 271 -9.87 -21.04 -3.08
CA ILE A 271 -9.56 -21.71 -1.81
C ILE A 271 -8.79 -23.00 -2.07
N GLY A 272 -7.52 -23.03 -1.66
CA GLY A 272 -6.62 -24.16 -1.88
C GLY A 272 -6.06 -24.23 -3.30
N ASP A 273 -5.22 -25.21 -3.56
CA ASP A 273 -4.84 -25.55 -4.94
C ASP A 273 -5.97 -26.40 -5.56
N SER A 274 -6.35 -26.10 -6.80
CA SER A 274 -7.40 -26.84 -7.53
C SER A 274 -6.98 -27.15 -8.96
N ASN A 275 -7.44 -28.29 -9.47
CA ASN A 275 -7.47 -28.56 -10.91
C ASN A 275 -8.92 -28.53 -11.36
N ILE A 276 -9.26 -27.59 -12.24
CA ILE A 276 -10.62 -27.43 -12.77
C ILE A 276 -10.64 -27.90 -14.22
N TYR A 277 -11.48 -28.89 -14.52
CA TYR A 277 -11.63 -29.46 -15.85
C TYR A 277 -13.07 -29.33 -16.35
N ASN A 278 -13.23 -29.05 -17.64
CA ASN A 278 -14.54 -29.11 -18.27
C ASN A 278 -14.98 -30.57 -18.39
N GLY A 279 -16.13 -30.90 -17.82
CA GLY A 279 -16.75 -32.22 -17.88
C GLY A 279 -18.16 -32.20 -18.47
N VAL A 280 -18.67 -33.39 -18.79
CA VAL A 280 -20.07 -33.60 -19.19
C VAL A 280 -20.65 -34.74 -18.36
N MET A 281 -21.81 -34.53 -17.76
CA MET A 281 -22.51 -35.58 -17.01
C MET A 281 -23.00 -36.69 -17.95
N THR A 282 -22.62 -37.94 -17.69
CA THR A 282 -23.00 -39.09 -18.54
C THR A 282 -24.00 -40.04 -17.88
N GLY A 283 -24.23 -39.90 -16.57
CA GLY A 283 -25.25 -40.62 -15.82
C GLY A 283 -25.32 -40.14 -14.38
N GLU A 284 -26.15 -40.77 -13.55
CA GLU A 284 -26.26 -40.45 -12.12
C GLU A 284 -24.89 -40.54 -11.44
N LYS A 285 -24.42 -39.41 -10.90
CA LYS A 285 -23.10 -39.27 -10.27
C LYS A 285 -21.93 -39.74 -11.15
N LYS A 286 -22.05 -39.62 -12.47
CA LYS A 286 -20.98 -39.94 -13.43
C LYS A 286 -20.68 -38.77 -14.35
N VAL A 287 -19.41 -38.39 -14.41
CA VAL A 287 -18.92 -37.30 -15.23
C VAL A 287 -17.80 -37.77 -16.16
N LYS A 288 -17.85 -37.32 -17.41
CA LYS A 288 -16.79 -37.55 -18.39
C LYS A 288 -15.88 -36.34 -18.44
N ILE A 289 -14.60 -36.54 -18.11
CA ILE A 289 -13.52 -35.55 -18.18
C ILE A 289 -12.34 -36.13 -18.95
N LEU A 290 -11.68 -35.32 -19.78
CA LEU A 290 -10.49 -35.72 -20.55
C LEU A 290 -10.66 -37.05 -21.32
N GLY A 291 -11.89 -37.33 -21.80
CA GLY A 291 -12.22 -38.53 -22.57
C GLY A 291 -12.56 -39.79 -21.74
N LYS A 292 -12.44 -39.76 -20.40
CA LYS A 292 -12.75 -40.88 -19.49
C LYS A 292 -13.88 -40.54 -18.52
N GLU A 293 -14.58 -41.57 -18.03
CA GLU A 293 -15.68 -41.42 -17.07
C GLU A 293 -15.22 -41.67 -15.64
N PHE A 294 -15.71 -40.83 -14.71
CA PHE A 294 -15.41 -40.88 -13.29
C PHE A 294 -16.69 -40.73 -12.47
N THR A 295 -16.70 -41.28 -11.27
CA THR A 295 -17.77 -41.05 -10.29
C THR A 295 -17.58 -39.68 -9.62
N CYS A 296 -18.63 -38.88 -9.55
CA CYS A 296 -18.63 -37.57 -8.86
C CYS A 296 -19.45 -37.61 -7.57
N LEU A 297 -19.24 -36.63 -6.69
CA LEU A 297 -19.92 -36.50 -5.40
C LEU A 297 -21.35 -35.94 -5.58
N ASP A 298 -21.43 -34.87 -6.37
CA ASP A 298 -22.64 -34.13 -6.71
C ASP A 298 -23.28 -34.67 -7.99
N ASP A 299 -24.60 -34.51 -8.09
CA ASP A 299 -25.39 -34.94 -9.24
C ASP A 299 -26.04 -33.75 -9.94
N PHE A 300 -26.01 -33.80 -11.27
CA PHE A 300 -26.54 -32.78 -12.16
C PHE A 300 -27.26 -33.47 -13.32
N PRO A 301 -28.16 -32.78 -14.05
CA PRO A 301 -28.85 -33.35 -15.19
C PRO A 301 -27.89 -34.00 -16.20
N ILE A 302 -28.27 -35.16 -16.72
CA ILE A 302 -27.47 -35.89 -17.71
C ILE A 302 -27.29 -35.00 -18.95
N HIS A 303 -26.07 -34.96 -19.50
CA HIS A 303 -25.61 -34.12 -20.62
C HIS A 303 -25.30 -32.66 -20.28
N ASP A 304 -25.46 -32.22 -19.03
CA ASP A 304 -25.03 -30.88 -18.64
C ASP A 304 -23.50 -30.77 -18.64
N ARG A 305 -23.03 -29.59 -19.05
CA ARG A 305 -21.63 -29.20 -18.93
C ARG A 305 -21.37 -28.75 -17.51
N VAL A 306 -20.37 -29.33 -16.89
CA VAL A 306 -20.02 -29.08 -15.49
C VAL A 306 -18.53 -28.78 -15.36
N ASP A 307 -18.19 -27.95 -14.39
CA ASP A 307 -16.81 -27.75 -13.97
C ASP A 307 -16.46 -28.81 -12.92
N VAL A 308 -15.52 -29.70 -13.24
CA VAL A 308 -15.07 -30.75 -12.34
C VAL A 308 -13.83 -30.28 -11.61
N VAL A 309 -13.95 -30.14 -10.30
CA VAL A 309 -12.87 -29.75 -9.41
C VAL A 309 -12.21 -31.00 -8.83
N ILE A 310 -10.90 -31.12 -9.00
CA ILE A 310 -10.09 -32.20 -8.42
C ILE A 310 -8.97 -31.59 -7.58
N ARG A 311 -8.98 -31.86 -6.27
CA ARG A 311 -7.93 -31.39 -5.38
C ARG A 311 -6.63 -32.16 -5.63
N PRO A 312 -5.45 -31.50 -5.63
CA PRO A 312 -4.19 -32.15 -5.92
C PRO A 312 -3.83 -33.32 -4.98
N GLU A 313 -4.35 -33.33 -3.76
CA GLU A 313 -4.19 -34.38 -2.75
C GLU A 313 -5.08 -35.62 -3.00
N ASP A 314 -6.16 -35.47 -3.77
CA ASP A 314 -7.04 -36.59 -4.14
C ASP A 314 -6.44 -37.44 -5.27
N ILE A 315 -5.46 -36.89 -5.99
CA ILE A 315 -4.79 -37.57 -7.11
C ILE A 315 -3.67 -38.45 -6.55
N LYS A 316 -3.69 -39.76 -6.88
CA LYS A 316 -2.65 -40.72 -6.49
C LYS A 316 -1.81 -41.12 -7.69
N LEU A 317 -0.49 -41.08 -7.55
CA LEU A 317 0.44 -41.58 -8.56
C LEU A 317 0.53 -43.11 -8.49
N SER A 318 0.43 -43.76 -9.64
CA SER A 318 0.67 -45.19 -9.78
C SER A 318 1.49 -45.47 -11.02
N THR A 319 2.34 -46.49 -10.96
CA THR A 319 3.08 -47.03 -12.12
C THR A 319 2.27 -48.04 -12.92
N THR A 320 1.09 -48.44 -12.42
CA THR A 320 0.19 -49.38 -13.09
C THR A 320 -1.03 -48.62 -13.61
N GLN A 321 -1.32 -48.78 -14.90
CA GLN A 321 -2.48 -48.16 -15.51
C GLN A 321 -3.75 -48.87 -15.01
N LYS A 322 -4.69 -48.07 -14.48
CA LYS A 322 -6.05 -48.50 -14.14
C LYS A 322 -7.05 -47.82 -15.06
N GLU A 323 -8.26 -48.35 -15.14
CA GLU A 323 -9.34 -47.77 -15.96
C GLU A 323 -9.62 -46.30 -15.56
N ASP A 324 -9.54 -46.01 -14.26
CA ASP A 324 -9.74 -44.70 -13.60
C ASP A 324 -8.46 -43.85 -13.47
N SER A 325 -7.52 -43.96 -14.42
CA SER A 325 -6.23 -43.23 -14.36
C SER A 325 -5.91 -42.44 -15.64
N PHE A 326 -5.15 -41.35 -15.52
CA PHE A 326 -4.61 -40.58 -16.64
C PHE A 326 -3.12 -40.87 -16.86
N GLU A 327 -2.69 -40.85 -18.12
CA GLU A 327 -1.27 -40.89 -18.48
C GLU A 327 -0.72 -39.47 -18.64
N GLY A 328 0.42 -39.19 -18.04
CA GLY A 328 1.07 -37.89 -18.18
C GLY A 328 2.55 -37.95 -17.82
N PHE A 329 3.31 -37.00 -18.34
CA PHE A 329 4.72 -36.84 -18.02
C PHE A 329 4.89 -35.82 -16.90
N ILE A 330 5.77 -36.12 -15.94
CA ILE A 330 6.16 -35.15 -14.92
C ILE A 330 7.01 -34.07 -15.60
N ASP A 331 6.45 -32.87 -15.77
CA ASP A 331 7.16 -31.70 -16.31
C ASP A 331 8.06 -31.09 -15.24
N ASN A 332 7.58 -31.02 -14.00
CA ASN A 332 8.34 -30.45 -12.89
C ASN A 332 8.08 -31.17 -11.56
N LYS A 333 9.11 -31.24 -10.72
CA LYS A 333 9.07 -31.76 -9.36
C LYS A 333 9.71 -30.73 -8.42
N VAL A 334 8.90 -30.15 -7.52
CA VAL A 334 9.34 -29.14 -6.55
C VAL A 334 9.19 -29.68 -5.14
N PHE A 335 10.26 -29.62 -4.34
CA PHE A 335 10.22 -29.99 -2.92
C PHE A 335 9.67 -28.83 -2.08
N LYS A 336 8.60 -29.06 -1.31
CA LYS A 336 7.94 -28.07 -0.44
C LYS A 336 8.16 -28.38 1.06
N GLY A 337 9.19 -29.15 1.38
CA GLY A 337 9.56 -29.51 2.76
C GLY A 337 8.90 -30.80 3.22
N ILE A 338 7.59 -30.81 3.44
CA ILE A 338 6.86 -32.01 3.91
C ILE A 338 6.32 -32.87 2.76
N PHE A 339 6.09 -32.30 1.58
CA PHE A 339 5.62 -33.01 0.39
C PHE A 339 6.37 -32.55 -0.87
N PHE A 340 6.25 -33.34 -1.93
CA PHE A 340 6.65 -32.94 -3.28
C PHE A 340 5.44 -32.47 -4.08
N GLN A 341 5.57 -31.30 -4.70
CA GLN A 341 4.64 -30.79 -5.69
C GLN A 341 5.07 -31.26 -7.08
N TYR A 342 4.21 -32.03 -7.74
CA TYR A 342 4.41 -32.45 -9.14
C TYR A 342 3.49 -31.67 -10.07
N SER A 343 4.07 -31.13 -11.13
CA SER A 343 3.35 -30.62 -12.30
C SER A 343 3.42 -31.67 -13.40
N ILE A 344 2.26 -32.14 -13.84
CA ILE A 344 2.15 -33.19 -14.85
C ILE A 344 1.58 -32.57 -16.11
N MET A 345 2.30 -32.74 -17.22
CA MET A 345 1.81 -32.39 -18.54
C MET A 345 1.18 -33.64 -19.14
N GLU A 346 -0.13 -33.58 -19.34
CA GLU A 346 -0.85 -34.59 -20.11
C GLU A 346 -0.38 -34.54 -21.57
N ILE A 347 -0.33 -35.70 -22.23
CA ILE A 347 0.11 -35.82 -23.62
C ILE A 347 -0.99 -35.30 -24.55
N PHE A 348 -1.09 -33.97 -24.69
CA PHE A 348 -1.83 -33.36 -25.79
C PHE A 348 -0.87 -33.14 -26.97
N GLN A 349 -1.21 -33.70 -28.14
CA GLN A 349 -0.38 -33.71 -29.37
C GLN A 349 0.08 -32.32 -29.89
N ASN A 350 -0.30 -31.18 -29.28
CA ASN A 350 -0.15 -29.83 -29.86
C ASN A 350 0.74 -28.81 -29.09
N MET A 351 1.47 -29.18 -28.03
CA MET A 351 2.13 -28.18 -27.15
C MET A 351 3.51 -27.63 -27.57
N LYS A 352 4.00 -27.87 -28.80
CA LYS A 352 5.31 -27.33 -29.23
C LYS A 352 5.32 -25.81 -29.56
N SER A 353 4.18 -25.14 -29.66
CA SER A 353 4.11 -23.79 -30.28
C SER A 353 4.15 -22.58 -29.33
N ARG A 354 3.92 -22.71 -28.01
CA ARG A 354 3.61 -21.54 -27.16
C ARG A 354 4.81 -20.81 -26.54
N LYS A 355 6.00 -21.44 -26.43
CA LYS A 355 7.18 -20.83 -25.78
C LYS A 355 7.92 -19.77 -26.62
N ASN A 356 7.63 -19.63 -27.92
CA ASN A 356 8.38 -18.71 -28.79
C ASN A 356 7.81 -17.27 -28.86
N GLY A 357 6.53 -17.05 -28.51
CA GLY A 357 5.87 -15.74 -28.72
C GLY A 357 6.40 -14.58 -27.85
N GLN A 358 6.80 -14.85 -26.60
CA GLN A 358 7.25 -13.80 -25.68
C GLN A 358 8.65 -13.24 -25.99
N ARG A 359 9.50 -14.01 -26.68
CA ARG A 359 10.87 -13.56 -27.05
C ARG A 359 10.89 -12.53 -28.18
N PHE A 360 9.88 -12.54 -29.08
CA PHE A 360 9.82 -11.60 -30.20
C PHE A 360 9.46 -10.17 -29.78
N LEU A 361 8.75 -9.99 -28.65
CA LEU A 361 8.39 -8.65 -28.13
C LEU A 361 9.57 -7.91 -27.51
N ALA A 362 10.66 -8.60 -27.14
CA ALA A 362 11.84 -7.98 -26.55
C ALA A 362 12.77 -7.31 -27.58
N VAL A 363 12.71 -7.74 -28.85
CA VAL A 363 13.62 -7.29 -29.90
C VAL A 363 13.48 -5.79 -30.20
N PRO A 364 12.28 -5.22 -30.41
CA PRO A 364 12.13 -3.78 -30.65
C PRO A 364 12.64 -2.92 -29.49
N TYR A 365 12.43 -3.37 -28.25
CA TYR A 365 12.89 -2.67 -27.05
C TYR A 365 14.43 -2.62 -26.97
N ILE A 366 15.10 -3.75 -27.23
CA ILE A 366 16.58 -3.80 -27.22
C ILE A 366 17.15 -2.91 -28.32
N VAL A 367 16.57 -2.95 -29.53
CA VAL A 367 17.00 -2.11 -30.65
C VAL A 367 16.85 -0.62 -30.29
N PHE A 368 15.72 -0.23 -29.69
CA PHE A 368 15.50 1.14 -29.23
C PHE A 368 16.55 1.57 -28.20
N LEU A 369 16.80 0.74 -27.19
CA LEU A 369 17.75 1.05 -26.12
C LEU A 369 19.18 1.21 -26.66
N VAL A 370 19.61 0.33 -27.57
CA VAL A 370 20.94 0.40 -28.17
C VAL A 370 21.09 1.66 -29.03
N LEU A 371 20.14 1.91 -29.95
CA LEU A 371 20.27 2.98 -30.94
C LEU A 371 20.05 4.37 -30.35
N PHE A 372 19.08 4.55 -29.44
CA PHE A 372 18.66 5.87 -28.98
C PHE A 372 19.18 6.24 -27.59
N VAL A 373 19.73 5.29 -26.82
CA VAL A 373 20.24 5.54 -25.47
C VAL A 373 21.73 5.23 -25.38
N ILE A 374 22.15 4.00 -25.68
CA ILE A 374 23.55 3.58 -25.50
C ILE A 374 24.46 4.27 -26.52
N LEU A 375 24.12 4.23 -27.81
CA LEU A 375 24.99 4.76 -28.87
C LEU A 375 25.29 6.26 -28.70
N PRO A 376 24.31 7.15 -28.44
CA PRO A 376 24.60 8.57 -28.20
C PRO A 376 25.49 8.82 -26.98
N ILE A 377 25.28 8.07 -25.89
CA ILE A 377 26.13 8.18 -24.69
C ILE A 377 27.56 7.75 -25.00
N LEU A 378 27.74 6.66 -25.75
CA LEU A 378 29.07 6.22 -26.19
C LEU A 378 29.76 7.25 -27.08
N ILE A 379 29.02 7.92 -27.98
CA ILE A 379 29.55 9.01 -28.82
C ILE A 379 30.02 10.18 -27.95
N ILE A 380 29.23 10.60 -26.95
CA ILE A 380 29.62 11.67 -26.02
C ILE A 380 30.88 11.29 -25.25
N ILE A 381 30.97 10.05 -24.75
CA ILE A 381 32.16 9.56 -24.04
C ILE A 381 33.37 9.54 -24.98
N TYR A 382 33.21 9.08 -26.22
CA TYR A 382 34.28 9.05 -27.21
C TYR A 382 34.84 10.44 -27.51
N TYR A 383 34.00 11.43 -27.80
CA TYR A 383 34.47 12.79 -28.08
C TYR A 383 35.01 13.51 -26.83
N ALA A 384 34.51 13.19 -25.64
CA ALA A 384 35.01 13.77 -24.39
C ALA A 384 36.48 13.42 -24.08
N PHE A 385 36.98 12.30 -24.62
CA PHE A 385 38.33 11.79 -24.37
C PHE A 385 39.19 11.66 -25.64
N THR A 386 38.81 12.30 -26.74
CA THR A 386 39.63 12.35 -27.97
C THR A 386 40.10 13.77 -28.28
N ASP A 387 41.12 13.89 -29.12
CA ASP A 387 41.54 15.13 -29.80
C ASP A 387 40.80 15.27 -31.17
N SER A 388 40.92 16.42 -31.81
CA SER A 388 40.55 16.72 -33.20
C SER A 388 40.97 15.65 -34.23
N ASN A 389 42.04 14.90 -33.96
CA ASN A 389 42.53 13.81 -34.81
C ASN A 389 42.00 12.41 -34.41
N GLY A 390 41.14 12.31 -33.39
CA GLY A 390 40.55 11.05 -32.91
C GLY A 390 41.43 10.22 -31.97
N TYR A 391 42.62 10.70 -31.60
CA TYR A 391 43.48 10.06 -30.60
C TYR A 391 43.01 10.35 -29.18
N PHE A 392 43.25 9.41 -28.26
CA PHE A 392 42.91 9.58 -26.85
C PHE A 392 43.66 10.77 -26.23
N SER A 393 42.92 11.70 -25.63
CA SER A 393 43.44 12.95 -25.09
C SER A 393 42.67 13.42 -23.86
N TRP A 394 43.38 13.94 -22.88
CA TRP A 394 42.82 14.58 -21.68
C TRP A 394 42.62 16.09 -21.84
N GLN A 395 42.84 16.64 -23.03
CA GLN A 395 42.84 18.08 -23.26
C GLN A 395 41.49 18.72 -22.98
N ALA A 396 40.38 18.06 -23.32
CA ALA A 396 39.04 18.56 -23.02
C ALA A 396 38.82 18.70 -21.50
N LEU A 397 39.25 17.70 -20.72
CA LEU A 397 39.21 17.71 -19.26
C LEU A 397 40.03 18.86 -18.68
N VAL A 398 41.30 18.97 -19.07
CA VAL A 398 42.20 20.02 -18.58
C VAL A 398 41.63 21.40 -18.96
N SER A 399 41.19 21.58 -20.20
CA SER A 399 40.62 22.84 -20.68
C SER A 399 39.37 23.28 -19.90
N PHE A 400 38.60 22.32 -19.38
CA PHE A 400 37.42 22.60 -18.57
C PHE A 400 37.82 23.12 -17.18
N PHE A 401 38.69 22.39 -16.48
CA PHE A 401 39.11 22.75 -15.11
C PHE A 401 40.06 23.94 -15.04
N THR A 402 40.76 24.27 -16.13
CA THR A 402 41.61 25.48 -16.20
C THR A 402 40.82 26.73 -16.60
N SER A 403 39.65 26.58 -17.23
CA SER A 403 38.84 27.73 -17.65
C SER A 403 37.98 28.26 -16.50
N THR A 404 38.32 29.45 -16.02
CA THR A 404 37.55 30.17 -15.00
C THR A 404 36.11 30.45 -15.44
N THR A 405 35.88 30.74 -16.73
CA THR A 405 34.56 30.97 -17.31
C THR A 405 33.68 29.71 -17.31
N LYS A 406 34.23 28.54 -17.68
CA LYS A 406 33.46 27.29 -17.71
C LYS A 406 33.06 26.85 -16.29
N LEU A 407 33.98 27.00 -15.33
CA LEU A 407 33.71 26.73 -13.91
C LEU A 407 32.72 27.71 -13.30
N SER A 408 32.81 29.00 -13.63
CA SER A 408 31.86 30.00 -13.13
C SER A 408 30.45 29.75 -13.68
N VAL A 409 30.31 29.41 -14.96
CA VAL A 409 29.00 29.06 -15.56
C VAL A 409 28.42 27.80 -14.90
N LEU A 410 29.23 26.77 -14.63
CA LEU A 410 28.77 25.58 -13.90
C LEU A 410 28.25 25.97 -12.50
N PHE A 411 29.01 26.77 -11.76
CA PHE A 411 28.64 27.16 -10.39
C PHE A 411 27.38 28.03 -10.35
N VAL A 412 27.28 29.04 -11.23
CA VAL A 412 26.10 29.89 -11.38
C VAL A 412 24.87 29.07 -11.75
N SER A 413 25.03 28.08 -12.64
CA SER A 413 23.93 27.19 -13.01
C SER A 413 23.44 26.36 -11.83
N ILE A 414 24.36 25.82 -11.01
CA ILE A 414 24.00 25.05 -9.81
C ILE A 414 23.23 25.94 -8.82
N LEU A 415 23.72 27.16 -8.56
CA LEU A 415 23.05 28.10 -7.66
C LEU A 415 21.65 28.47 -8.16
N ILE A 416 21.53 28.80 -9.44
CA ILE A 416 20.25 29.10 -10.08
C ILE A 416 19.31 27.90 -10.03
N GLY A 417 19.81 26.69 -10.31
CA GLY A 417 19.07 25.44 -10.20
C GLY A 417 18.53 25.21 -8.79
N LEU A 418 19.36 25.37 -7.77
CA LEU A 418 18.96 25.22 -6.37
C LEU A 418 17.93 26.28 -5.97
N PHE A 419 18.17 27.55 -6.31
CA PHE A 419 17.27 28.65 -5.97
C PHE A 419 15.91 28.49 -6.65
N ASN A 420 15.88 28.17 -7.94
CA ASN A 420 14.66 27.91 -8.68
C ASN A 420 13.89 26.70 -8.11
N THR A 421 14.60 25.65 -7.70
CA THR A 421 14.00 24.46 -7.07
C THR A 421 13.32 24.82 -5.75
N VAL A 422 13.99 25.61 -4.90
CA VAL A 422 13.41 26.09 -3.63
C VAL A 422 12.18 26.95 -3.90
N LEU A 423 12.24 27.85 -4.88
CA LEU A 423 11.12 28.75 -5.21
C LEU A 423 9.92 27.97 -5.77
N CYS A 424 10.16 26.97 -6.63
CA CYS A 424 9.12 26.07 -7.12
C CYS A 424 8.49 25.23 -6.00
N LEU A 425 9.27 24.75 -5.03
CA LEU A 425 8.74 24.02 -3.87
C LEU A 425 7.92 24.92 -2.95
N LEU A 426 8.38 26.14 -2.68
CA LEU A 426 7.68 27.12 -1.85
C LEU A 426 6.32 27.49 -2.41
N ILE A 427 6.19 27.60 -3.73
CA ILE A 427 4.92 27.94 -4.40
C ILE A 427 4.09 26.67 -4.68
N GLY A 428 4.74 25.62 -5.18
CA GLY A 428 4.09 24.40 -5.63
C GLY A 428 3.54 23.55 -4.50
N TYR A 429 4.18 23.53 -3.33
CA TYR A 429 3.73 22.72 -2.20
C TYR A 429 2.39 23.21 -1.61
N PRO A 430 2.19 24.51 -1.30
CA PRO A 430 0.88 25.02 -0.89
C PRO A 430 -0.21 24.75 -1.91
N ILE A 431 0.09 24.92 -3.21
CA ILE A 431 -0.87 24.66 -4.29
C ILE A 431 -1.24 23.17 -4.31
N ALA A 432 -0.27 22.27 -4.28
CA ALA A 432 -0.51 20.82 -4.27
C ALA A 432 -1.29 20.37 -3.02
N TYR A 433 -1.01 20.96 -1.86
CA TYR A 433 -1.73 20.71 -0.61
C TYR A 433 -3.17 21.23 -0.64
N PHE A 434 -3.40 22.38 -1.26
CA PHE A 434 -4.75 22.89 -1.49
C PHE A 434 -5.53 21.99 -2.45
N LEU A 435 -4.92 21.57 -3.55
CA LEU A 435 -5.52 20.71 -4.56
C LEU A 435 -5.80 19.28 -4.07
N SER A 436 -5.03 18.77 -3.10
CA SER A 436 -5.27 17.42 -2.53
C SER A 436 -6.48 17.38 -1.58
N ASN A 437 -6.99 18.54 -1.15
CA ASN A 437 -8.11 18.61 -0.23
C ASN A 437 -9.45 18.41 -0.97
N PRO A 438 -10.23 17.37 -0.61
CA PRO A 438 -11.47 17.01 -1.29
C PRO A 438 -12.57 18.08 -1.14
N LYS A 439 -12.46 18.98 -0.17
CA LYS A 439 -13.39 20.11 -0.01
C LYS A 439 -13.33 21.07 -1.20
N TYR A 440 -12.16 21.24 -1.80
CA TYR A 440 -11.91 22.18 -2.90
C TYR A 440 -11.80 21.47 -4.26
N ASN A 441 -11.33 20.23 -4.27
CA ASN A 441 -11.18 19.43 -5.49
C ASN A 441 -12.38 18.52 -5.72
N LYS A 442 -13.55 19.11 -6.00
CA LYS A 442 -14.77 18.36 -6.39
C LYS A 442 -14.76 17.96 -7.87
N ASN A 443 -14.03 18.71 -8.71
CA ASN A 443 -13.96 18.52 -10.16
C ASN A 443 -12.49 18.52 -10.62
N ALA A 444 -12.11 17.57 -11.48
CA ALA A 444 -10.77 17.44 -12.08
C ALA A 444 -10.24 18.71 -12.80
N MET A 445 -11.10 19.69 -13.03
CA MET A 445 -10.80 20.96 -13.71
C MET A 445 -9.74 21.81 -12.99
N MET A 446 -9.67 21.80 -11.66
CA MET A 446 -8.68 22.65 -10.95
C MET A 446 -7.24 22.17 -11.17
N VAL A 447 -7.02 20.85 -11.17
CA VAL A 447 -5.69 20.29 -11.47
C VAL A 447 -5.34 20.53 -12.94
N MET A 448 -6.33 20.42 -13.84
CA MET A 448 -6.16 20.67 -15.26
C MET A 448 -5.69 22.10 -15.55
N LEU A 449 -6.14 23.11 -14.79
CA LEU A 449 -5.70 24.51 -14.96
C LEU A 449 -4.19 24.72 -14.78
N PHE A 450 -3.56 23.95 -13.89
CA PHE A 450 -2.11 24.01 -13.68
C PHE A 450 -1.30 23.17 -14.67
N VAL A 451 -1.93 22.16 -15.28
CA VAL A 451 -1.31 21.26 -16.26
C VAL A 451 -1.46 21.78 -17.69
N LEU A 452 -2.55 22.48 -18.01
CA LEU A 452 -2.86 23.03 -19.33
C LEU A 452 -1.70 23.82 -19.96
N PRO A 453 -1.00 24.70 -19.22
CA PRO A 453 0.15 25.41 -19.77
C PRO A 453 1.29 24.52 -20.25
N MET A 454 1.37 23.24 -19.84
CA MET A 454 2.40 22.29 -20.33
C MET A 454 2.15 21.82 -21.77
N TRP A 455 0.91 21.91 -22.26
CA TRP A 455 0.56 21.50 -23.63
C TRP A 455 0.85 22.60 -24.66
N ILE A 456 1.13 23.81 -24.20
CA ILE A 456 1.55 24.93 -25.04
C ILE A 456 3.06 24.79 -25.29
N ASN A 457 3.48 25.07 -26.53
CA ASN A 457 4.89 25.06 -26.88
C ASN A 457 5.69 25.95 -25.92
N PHE A 458 6.74 25.37 -25.36
CA PHE A 458 7.59 25.97 -24.33
C PHE A 458 8.24 27.31 -24.75
N VAL A 459 8.63 27.44 -26.02
CA VAL A 459 9.22 28.67 -26.57
C VAL A 459 8.17 29.79 -26.59
N LEU A 460 6.97 29.50 -27.11
CA LEU A 460 5.86 30.47 -27.18
C LEU A 460 5.44 30.93 -25.79
N ARG A 461 5.33 29.98 -24.85
CA ARG A 461 5.00 30.25 -23.45
C ARG A 461 6.02 31.19 -22.80
N THR A 462 7.30 30.92 -23.01
CA THR A 462 8.40 31.74 -22.47
C THR A 462 8.44 33.13 -23.11
N GLY A 463 8.26 33.24 -24.42
CA GLY A 463 8.17 34.54 -25.10
C GLY A 463 7.01 35.39 -24.58
N ALA A 464 5.83 34.80 -24.44
CA ALA A 464 4.66 35.49 -23.91
C ALA A 464 4.87 35.98 -22.47
N THR A 465 5.49 35.16 -21.59
CA THR A 465 5.81 35.59 -20.22
C THR A 465 6.80 36.76 -20.21
N ARG A 466 7.80 36.76 -21.10
CA ARG A 466 8.76 37.87 -21.22
C ARG A 466 8.05 39.16 -21.60
N ASP A 467 7.16 39.11 -22.58
CA ASP A 467 6.45 40.28 -23.06
C ASP A 467 5.49 40.83 -21.97
N ILE A 468 4.83 39.95 -21.20
CA ILE A 468 4.03 40.33 -20.03
C ILE A 468 4.89 41.02 -18.96
N LEU A 469 6.10 40.52 -18.68
CA LEU A 469 7.00 41.14 -17.70
C LEU A 469 7.45 42.53 -18.15
N SER A 470 7.74 42.69 -19.45
CA SER A 470 8.06 43.99 -20.04
C SER A 470 6.90 44.98 -19.88
N TRP A 471 5.65 44.55 -20.10
CA TRP A 471 4.46 45.39 -19.89
C TRP A 471 4.28 45.86 -18.43
N ILE A 472 4.75 45.07 -17.46
CA ILE A 472 4.67 45.38 -16.03
C ILE A 472 5.90 46.21 -15.56
N GLY A 473 6.82 46.54 -16.48
CA GLY A 473 8.02 47.34 -16.19
C GLY A 473 9.19 46.53 -15.63
N ILE A 474 9.14 45.19 -15.72
CA ILE A 474 10.26 44.31 -15.37
C ILE A 474 10.96 43.91 -16.66
N ASP A 475 11.82 44.80 -17.17
CA ASP A 475 12.51 44.55 -18.43
C ASP A 475 13.63 43.51 -18.29
N SER A 476 13.72 42.61 -19.27
CA SER A 476 14.75 41.57 -19.36
C SER A 476 16.17 42.12 -19.47
N GLY A 477 16.31 43.35 -19.98
CA GLY A 477 17.59 44.06 -20.06
C GLY A 477 18.06 44.60 -18.71
N GLU A 478 17.18 45.17 -17.90
CA GLU A 478 17.53 45.78 -16.60
C GLU A 478 17.61 44.76 -15.47
N HIS A 479 16.72 43.75 -15.48
CA HIS A 479 16.61 42.75 -14.42
C HIS A 479 16.72 41.31 -14.96
N PRO A 480 17.86 40.92 -15.56
CA PRO A 480 18.01 39.63 -16.24
C PRO A 480 17.86 38.42 -15.30
N ILE A 481 18.29 38.54 -14.03
CA ILE A 481 18.21 37.43 -13.06
C ILE A 481 16.76 37.19 -12.65
N ILE A 482 16.02 38.26 -12.34
CA ILE A 482 14.64 38.18 -11.84
C ILE A 482 13.72 37.64 -12.94
N THR A 483 13.81 38.19 -14.15
CA THR A 483 13.03 37.73 -15.31
C THR A 483 13.30 36.26 -15.64
N THR A 484 14.57 35.84 -15.60
CA THR A 484 14.95 34.44 -15.80
C THR A 484 14.38 33.53 -14.71
N MET A 485 14.44 33.93 -13.44
CA MET A 485 13.85 33.15 -12.34
C MET A 485 12.34 33.02 -12.50
N ILE A 486 11.62 34.11 -12.79
CA ILE A 486 10.16 34.07 -12.99
C ILE A 486 9.81 33.13 -14.15
N GLY A 487 10.54 33.23 -15.26
CA GLY A 487 10.39 32.35 -16.41
C GLY A 487 10.60 30.87 -16.05
N MET A 488 11.64 30.56 -15.28
CA MET A 488 11.95 29.19 -14.87
C MET A 488 10.91 28.64 -13.89
N VAL A 489 10.48 29.43 -12.90
CA VAL A 489 9.41 29.01 -11.97
C VAL A 489 8.14 28.72 -12.75
N TYR A 490 7.68 29.64 -13.60
CA TYR A 490 6.46 29.45 -14.36
C TYR A 490 6.50 28.20 -15.24
N ASN A 491 7.63 27.95 -15.90
CA ASN A 491 7.79 26.80 -16.77
C ASN A 491 7.90 25.47 -16.03
N TYR A 492 8.49 25.45 -14.83
CA TYR A 492 8.79 24.23 -14.07
C TYR A 492 7.85 23.94 -12.89
N LEU A 493 7.02 24.90 -12.49
CA LEU A 493 6.06 24.75 -11.40
C LEU A 493 5.12 23.53 -11.56
N PRO A 494 4.58 23.21 -12.76
CA PRO A 494 3.72 22.04 -12.92
C PRO A 494 4.42 20.71 -12.59
N PHE A 495 5.72 20.60 -12.89
CA PHE A 495 6.54 19.43 -12.58
C PHE A 495 6.83 19.27 -11.09
N THR A 496 6.65 20.32 -10.30
CA THR A 496 6.69 20.25 -8.83
C THR A 496 5.33 19.86 -8.25
N ILE A 497 4.25 20.45 -8.78
CA ILE A 497 2.88 20.25 -8.28
C ILE A 497 2.45 18.79 -8.46
N LEU A 498 2.72 18.16 -9.62
CA LEU A 498 2.20 16.83 -9.95
C LEU A 498 2.71 15.72 -9.01
N PRO A 499 4.02 15.56 -8.77
CA PRO A 499 4.52 14.56 -7.82
C PRO A 499 4.00 14.84 -6.40
N LEU A 500 4.02 16.09 -5.95
CA LEU A 500 3.53 16.48 -4.63
C LEU A 500 2.05 16.14 -4.46
N TYR A 501 1.21 16.56 -5.40
CA TYR A 501 -0.22 16.27 -5.41
C TYR A 501 -0.50 14.77 -5.31
N SER A 502 0.20 13.95 -6.12
CA SER A 502 0.04 12.49 -6.11
C SER A 502 0.39 11.87 -4.76
N THR A 503 1.43 12.37 -4.08
CA THR A 503 1.80 11.88 -2.75
C THR A 503 0.85 12.35 -1.66
N LEU A 504 0.38 13.60 -1.74
CA LEU A 504 -0.54 14.20 -0.77
C LEU A 504 -1.94 13.58 -0.84
N LEU A 505 -2.37 13.11 -2.02
CA LEU A 505 -3.62 12.35 -2.18
C LEU A 505 -3.60 10.99 -1.47
N ARG A 506 -2.43 10.36 -1.37
CA ARG A 506 -2.26 9.03 -0.75
C ARG A 506 -2.15 9.10 0.77
N LEU A 507 -2.11 10.30 1.36
CA LEU A 507 -2.05 10.46 2.81
C LEU A 507 -3.38 10.05 3.45
N ASP A 508 -3.28 9.24 4.49
CA ASP A 508 -4.44 8.89 5.32
C ASP A 508 -4.89 10.11 6.12
N LYS A 509 -6.03 10.68 5.72
CA LYS A 509 -6.65 11.84 6.38
C LYS A 509 -7.05 11.52 7.82
N GLY A 510 -7.34 10.25 8.13
CA GLY A 510 -7.64 9.79 9.49
C GLY A 510 -6.48 10.02 10.45
N GLN A 511 -5.22 9.95 9.99
CA GLN A 511 -4.06 10.25 10.83
C GLN A 511 -3.91 11.74 11.15
N ILE A 512 -4.30 12.61 10.22
CA ILE A 512 -4.25 14.07 10.39
C ILE A 512 -5.34 14.51 11.38
N GLU A 513 -6.54 13.97 11.23
CA GLU A 513 -7.69 14.21 12.11
C GLU A 513 -7.44 13.65 13.51
N ALA A 514 -6.92 12.42 13.62
CA ALA A 514 -6.56 11.83 14.91
C ALA A 514 -5.48 12.65 15.64
N ALA A 515 -4.51 13.23 14.93
CA ALA A 515 -3.49 14.08 15.55
C ALA A 515 -4.08 15.40 16.07
N ALA A 516 -5.04 15.99 15.35
CA ALA A 516 -5.77 17.18 15.79
C ALA A 516 -6.65 16.89 17.01
N ASP A 517 -7.33 15.75 17.03
CA ASP A 517 -8.17 15.30 18.15
C ASP A 517 -7.37 14.98 19.42
N LEU A 518 -6.09 14.61 19.26
CA LEU A 518 -5.13 14.44 20.34
C LEU A 518 -4.54 15.77 20.85
N GLY A 519 -4.99 16.91 20.34
CA GLY A 519 -4.60 18.25 20.79
C GLY A 519 -3.34 18.83 20.14
N CYS A 520 -2.85 18.24 19.03
CA CYS A 520 -1.73 18.82 18.29
C CYS A 520 -2.17 20.07 17.50
N SER A 521 -1.34 21.11 17.50
CA SER A 521 -1.61 22.29 16.66
C SER A 521 -1.49 21.95 15.16
N PRO A 522 -2.23 22.64 14.27
CA PRO A 522 -2.17 22.39 12.82
C PRO A 522 -0.75 22.43 12.25
N PHE A 523 0.08 23.34 12.76
CA PHE A 523 1.48 23.47 12.37
C PHE A 523 2.33 22.26 12.80
N GLN A 524 2.10 21.73 14.01
CA GLN A 524 2.80 20.53 14.47
C GLN A 524 2.40 19.28 13.67
N VAL A 525 1.12 19.13 13.34
CA VAL A 525 0.65 18.03 12.49
C VAL A 525 1.26 18.14 11.09
N PHE A 526 1.33 19.35 10.55
CA PHE A 526 1.95 19.62 9.26
C PHE A 526 3.44 19.23 9.23
N ILE A 527 4.24 19.76 10.16
CA ILE A 527 5.69 19.53 10.20
C ILE A 527 6.03 18.07 10.55
N LYS A 528 5.31 17.46 11.49
CA LYS A 528 5.67 16.12 12.00
C LYS A 528 4.99 14.96 11.28
N ASN A 529 3.89 15.19 10.58
CA ASN A 529 3.13 14.13 9.92
C ASN A 529 3.06 14.32 8.40
N VAL A 530 2.64 15.51 7.95
CA VAL A 530 2.42 15.76 6.51
C VAL A 530 3.74 15.84 5.74
N ILE A 531 4.71 16.65 6.21
CA ILE A 531 6.00 16.82 5.51
C ILE A 531 6.74 15.47 5.34
N PRO A 532 6.99 14.67 6.41
CA PRO A 532 7.75 13.44 6.28
C PRO A 532 7.11 12.43 5.33
N GLN A 533 5.78 12.32 5.35
CA GLN A 533 5.06 11.41 4.45
C GLN A 533 5.01 11.92 3.01
N SER A 534 5.02 13.24 2.79
CA SER A 534 5.12 13.86 1.46
C SER A 534 6.56 13.93 0.90
N MET A 535 7.57 13.51 1.66
CA MET A 535 8.99 13.64 1.30
C MET A 535 9.36 12.99 -0.05
N PRO A 536 8.83 11.81 -0.43
CA PRO A 536 9.07 11.25 -1.76
C PRO A 536 8.61 12.19 -2.89
N GLY A 537 7.48 12.87 -2.69
CA GLY A 537 6.93 13.85 -3.64
C GLY A 537 7.76 15.13 -3.69
N ILE A 538 8.23 15.62 -2.53
CA ILE A 538 9.14 16.78 -2.45
C ILE A 538 10.42 16.50 -3.22
N ILE A 539 11.01 15.32 -3.04
CA ILE A 539 12.25 14.94 -3.71
C ILE A 539 12.03 14.78 -5.21
N ALA A 540 10.97 14.08 -5.63
CA ALA A 540 10.64 13.92 -7.04
C ALA A 540 10.42 15.29 -7.72
N GLY A 541 9.63 16.17 -7.10
CA GLY A 541 9.43 17.54 -7.58
C GLY A 541 10.74 18.33 -7.65
N ALA A 542 11.58 18.24 -6.62
CA ALA A 542 12.88 18.91 -6.60
C ALA A 542 13.79 18.46 -7.75
N GLN A 543 13.83 17.16 -8.05
CA GLN A 543 14.61 16.62 -9.15
C GLN A 543 14.10 17.04 -10.53
N MET A 544 12.76 17.04 -10.69
CA MET A 544 12.10 17.45 -11.93
C MET A 544 12.23 18.96 -12.21
N VAL A 545 12.65 19.77 -11.24
CA VAL A 545 12.99 21.19 -11.45
C VAL A 545 14.49 21.39 -11.61
N PHE A 546 15.30 20.80 -10.71
CA PHE A 546 16.74 21.05 -10.65
C PHE A 546 17.45 20.68 -11.95
N MET A 547 17.20 19.48 -12.48
CA MET A 547 17.90 18.99 -13.68
C MET A 547 17.52 19.77 -14.95
N PRO A 548 16.23 20.01 -15.25
CA PRO A 548 15.86 20.84 -16.39
C PRO A 548 16.32 22.29 -16.28
N THR A 549 16.37 22.86 -15.07
CA THR A 549 16.89 24.22 -14.88
C THR A 549 18.35 24.32 -15.29
N MET A 550 19.17 23.33 -14.93
CA MET A 550 20.59 23.26 -15.29
C MET A 550 20.84 23.12 -16.80
N SER A 551 19.99 22.35 -17.49
CA SER A 551 20.11 22.11 -18.93
C SER A 551 19.38 23.13 -19.81
N SER A 552 18.56 24.00 -19.20
CA SER A 552 17.72 24.95 -19.92
C SER A 552 18.53 26.05 -20.59
N TYR A 553 18.69 25.97 -21.91
CA TYR A 553 19.28 27.04 -22.68
C TYR A 553 18.25 28.09 -23.15
N VAL A 554 17.07 27.65 -23.59
CA VAL A 554 16.05 28.51 -24.22
C VAL A 554 15.47 29.52 -23.24
N ILE A 555 15.08 29.11 -22.01
CA ILE A 555 14.47 30.04 -21.05
C ILE A 555 15.48 31.13 -20.67
N SER A 556 16.69 30.72 -20.31
CA SER A 556 17.72 31.66 -19.87
C SER A 556 18.05 32.66 -20.96
N ASP A 557 18.23 32.18 -22.19
CA ASP A 557 18.56 33.04 -23.33
C ASP A 557 17.44 34.03 -23.66
N THR A 558 16.20 33.52 -23.74
CA THR A 558 15.01 34.32 -24.07
C THR A 558 14.68 35.35 -22.97
N MET A 559 14.74 34.96 -21.70
CA MET A 559 14.36 35.81 -20.57
C MET A 559 15.43 36.81 -20.17
N SER A 560 16.72 36.52 -20.42
CA SER A 560 17.83 37.42 -20.07
C SER A 560 18.37 38.23 -21.25
N ASN A 561 17.79 38.11 -22.45
CA ASN A 561 18.36 38.61 -23.70
C ASN A 561 19.84 38.20 -23.87
N GLY A 562 20.15 36.94 -23.59
CA GLY A 562 21.50 36.36 -23.68
C GLY A 562 22.49 36.80 -22.59
N LYS A 563 22.08 37.58 -21.58
CA LYS A 563 22.96 38.05 -20.50
C LYS A 563 23.31 36.97 -19.47
N ILE A 564 22.44 35.96 -19.29
CA ILE A 564 22.67 34.84 -18.38
C ILE A 564 22.95 33.59 -19.18
N MET A 565 24.20 33.13 -19.11
CA MET A 565 24.63 31.86 -19.67
C MET A 565 24.57 30.77 -18.61
N LEU A 566 23.73 29.77 -18.83
CA LEU A 566 23.71 28.54 -18.05
C LEU A 566 24.55 27.45 -18.71
N PHE A 567 24.76 26.36 -17.99
CA PHE A 567 25.56 25.24 -18.43
C PHE A 567 25.02 24.60 -19.72
N GLY A 568 23.69 24.51 -19.86
CA GLY A 568 23.04 24.14 -21.11
C GLY A 568 23.42 25.03 -22.29
N ASN A 569 23.47 26.36 -22.10
CA ASN A 569 23.92 27.30 -23.14
C ASN A 569 25.37 27.04 -23.55
N SER A 570 26.26 26.83 -22.58
CA SER A 570 27.68 26.55 -22.86
C SER A 570 27.90 25.25 -23.65
N ILE A 571 27.11 24.22 -23.36
CA ILE A 571 27.12 22.96 -24.12
C ILE A 571 26.65 23.22 -25.56
N ALA A 572 25.50 23.88 -25.73
CA ALA A 572 24.93 24.18 -27.04
C ALA A 572 25.88 25.04 -27.89
N LEU A 573 26.47 26.09 -27.31
CA LEU A 573 27.46 26.94 -27.98
C LEU A 573 28.71 26.15 -28.39
N SER A 574 29.16 25.20 -27.57
CA SER A 574 30.32 24.36 -27.90
C SER A 574 30.06 23.49 -29.14
N PHE A 575 28.87 22.87 -29.23
CA PHE A 575 28.49 22.07 -30.39
C PHE A 575 28.25 22.93 -31.64
N ASN A 576 27.56 24.07 -31.51
CA ASN A 576 27.31 25.00 -32.62
C ASN A 576 28.61 25.57 -33.20
N ASN A 577 29.62 25.78 -32.36
CA ASN A 577 30.95 26.22 -32.78
C ASN A 577 31.85 25.07 -33.25
N SER A 578 31.29 23.88 -33.51
CA SER A 578 32.03 22.67 -33.94
C SER A 578 33.11 22.20 -32.96
N ASN A 579 33.07 22.63 -31.69
CA ASN A 579 33.97 22.15 -30.64
C ASN A 579 33.35 20.94 -29.93
N TRP A 580 33.29 19.83 -30.65
CA TRP A 580 32.66 18.58 -30.19
C TRP A 580 33.33 18.01 -28.95
N ASN A 581 34.65 18.11 -28.82
CA ASN A 581 35.40 17.56 -27.69
C ASN A 581 35.07 18.31 -26.37
N SER A 582 35.10 19.65 -26.39
CA SER A 582 34.71 20.45 -25.22
C SER A 582 33.21 20.32 -24.90
N GLY A 583 32.35 20.32 -25.92
CA GLY A 583 30.91 20.17 -25.74
C GLY A 583 30.54 18.82 -25.13
N SER A 584 31.19 17.74 -25.59
CA SER A 584 30.96 16.38 -25.10
C SER A 584 31.47 16.17 -23.68
N PHE A 585 32.61 16.77 -23.31
CA PHE A 585 33.09 16.73 -21.92
C PHE A 585 32.14 17.48 -20.96
N MET A 586 31.60 18.63 -21.37
CA MET A 586 30.56 19.32 -20.58
C MET A 586 29.26 18.50 -20.47
N ALA A 587 28.81 17.87 -21.55
CA ALA A 587 27.66 16.98 -21.53
C ALA A 587 27.88 15.77 -20.60
N LEU A 588 29.10 15.22 -20.55
CA LEU A 588 29.48 14.17 -19.61
C LEU A 588 29.38 14.63 -18.15
N ILE A 589 29.80 15.86 -17.84
CA ILE A 589 29.61 16.45 -16.50
C ILE A 589 28.12 16.54 -16.14
N MET A 590 27.26 16.95 -17.07
CA MET A 590 25.81 16.95 -16.84
C MET A 590 25.27 15.54 -16.55
N LEU A 591 25.70 14.52 -17.29
CA LEU A 591 25.28 13.14 -17.06
C LEU A 591 25.72 12.64 -15.67
N ILE A 592 26.93 12.99 -15.22
CA ILE A 592 27.41 12.66 -13.87
C ILE A 592 26.55 13.35 -12.80
N LEU A 593 26.16 14.62 -13.01
CA LEU A 593 25.27 15.35 -12.10
C LEU A 593 23.86 14.74 -12.06
N VAL A 594 23.29 14.32 -13.20
CA VAL A 594 22.02 13.58 -13.27
C VAL A 594 22.13 12.31 -12.43
N PHE A 595 23.19 11.51 -12.64
CA PHE A 595 23.39 10.25 -11.94
C PHE A 595 23.54 10.45 -10.43
N PHE A 596 24.32 11.45 -10.00
CA PHE A 596 24.47 11.79 -8.59
C PHE A 596 23.14 12.23 -7.97
N SER A 597 22.37 13.09 -8.65
CA SER A 597 21.02 13.49 -8.23
C SER A 597 20.10 12.28 -8.05
N MET A 598 20.10 11.33 -8.99
CA MET A 598 19.32 10.09 -8.90
C MET A 598 19.75 9.21 -7.71
N LEU A 599 21.05 9.08 -7.44
CA LEU A 599 21.56 8.31 -6.30
C LEU A 599 21.12 8.90 -4.95
N VAL A 600 21.18 10.23 -4.82
CA VAL A 600 20.74 10.93 -3.61
C VAL A 600 19.25 10.66 -3.36
N SER A 601 18.41 10.77 -4.39
CA SER A 601 16.97 10.48 -4.29
C SER A 601 16.66 9.04 -3.90
N LYS A 602 17.37 8.06 -4.49
CA LYS A 602 17.19 6.64 -4.15
C LYS A 602 17.46 6.35 -2.67
N LYS A 603 18.40 7.06 -2.03
CA LYS A 603 18.71 6.91 -0.59
C LYS A 603 17.53 7.31 0.30
N PHE A 604 16.78 8.34 -0.09
CA PHE A 604 15.59 8.78 0.65
C PHE A 604 14.34 7.95 0.33
N SER A 605 14.25 7.37 -0.88
CA SER A 605 13.18 6.42 -1.22
C SER A 605 13.32 5.08 -0.49
N LYS A 606 14.53 4.65 -0.14
CA LYS A 606 14.79 3.34 0.50
C LYS A 606 14.31 3.22 1.95
N ASN A 607 13.93 4.33 2.59
CA ASN A 607 13.35 4.35 3.94
C ASN A 607 11.82 4.26 3.95
N ASN A 608 11.16 4.21 2.78
CA ASN A 608 9.71 4.03 2.64
C ASN A 608 9.46 2.99 1.54
N ASP A 609 9.36 1.71 1.92
CA ASP A 609 9.14 0.56 1.02
C ASP A 609 7.78 0.56 0.27
N TYR A 610 7.05 1.69 0.27
CA TYR A 610 5.75 1.83 -0.38
C TYR A 610 5.77 2.49 -1.77
N VAL A 611 6.95 2.83 -2.31
CA VAL A 611 7.06 3.53 -3.61
C VAL A 611 7.71 2.62 -4.66
N ARG A 612 7.00 1.57 -5.06
CA ARG A 612 7.23 0.88 -6.35
C ARG A 612 6.00 1.04 -7.23
N GLY A 613 5.87 2.21 -7.86
CA GLY A 613 4.82 2.48 -8.82
C GLY A 613 4.88 3.93 -9.28
N GLY A 614 5.70 4.21 -10.29
CA GLY A 614 5.80 5.54 -10.88
C GLY A 614 7.20 6.00 -11.31
N GLY A 615 8.19 5.10 -11.41
CA GLY A 615 9.56 5.45 -11.79
C GLY A 615 9.82 5.61 -13.30
N ALA A 616 8.79 5.63 -14.14
CA ALA A 616 8.93 5.86 -15.57
C ALA A 616 7.81 6.78 -16.05
N TRP A 617 8.10 8.08 -16.03
CA TRP A 617 7.50 9.10 -16.88
C TRP A 617 8.62 10.01 -17.37
#